data_AF-A0A936MV61-F1
#
_entry.id   AF-A0A936MV61-F1
#
_cell.length_a   1.000
_cell.length_b   1.000
_cell.length_c   1.000
_cell.angle_alpha   90.00
_cell.angle_beta   90.00
_cell.angle_gamma   90.00
#
_symmetry.space_group_name_H-M   'P 1'
#
loop_
_entity.id
_entity.type
_entity.pdbx_description
1 polymer ?
#
loop_
_entity_poly.entity_id
_entity_poly.type
_entity_poly.pdbx_seq_one_letter_code
_entity_poly.pdbx_strand_id
1 'polypeptide(L)'
;MSLRDLLLLYVVFGCCFAIAIYRSSPETNANRLGSAALAVPLWPLWAPIALTAKRGDATGTLAQSPGSSGALERVKAALADAVASIQGTPLATLLPPESASRIEAEVVRREKRLVELDSLLGKEAFDVTRLEARVRELERSGGSSRALSTARLELDNVRRLGALRERDARALEELCALVEALRTQVTLARFSGSSAADIGGIVGEVWARVEGLGAAIEAEESLRAEEPIET
;
A
#
# COMPACT_ATOMS: atom_id res chain seq x y z
N MET A 1 41.30 -10.40 -14.33
CA MET A 1 41.04 -9.11 -13.66
C MET A 1 42.03 -8.95 -12.52
N SER A 2 42.66 -7.79 -12.40
CA SER A 2 43.64 -7.53 -11.35
C SER A 2 42.94 -7.47 -9.99
N LEU A 3 43.60 -7.93 -8.94
CA LEU A 3 43.12 -7.82 -7.55
C LEU A 3 42.84 -6.36 -7.17
N ARG A 4 43.56 -5.42 -7.82
CA ARG A 4 43.30 -3.97 -7.72
C ARG A 4 41.99 -3.54 -8.37
N ASP A 5 41.61 -4.13 -9.50
CA ASP A 5 40.34 -3.81 -10.16
C ASP A 5 39.16 -4.26 -9.32
N LEU A 6 39.28 -5.45 -8.70
CA LEU A 6 38.26 -5.97 -7.79
C LEU A 6 38.09 -5.05 -6.56
N LEU A 7 39.20 -4.58 -6.00
CA LEU A 7 39.22 -3.70 -4.83
C LEU A 7 38.64 -2.31 -5.17
N LEU A 8 38.98 -1.76 -6.34
CA LEU A 8 38.37 -0.52 -6.85
C LEU A 8 36.87 -0.66 -7.07
N LEU A 9 36.42 -1.77 -7.67
CA LEU A 9 35.00 -2.01 -7.92
C LEU A 9 34.23 -2.09 -6.59
N TYR A 10 34.83 -2.73 -5.59
CA TYR A 10 34.25 -2.85 -4.24
C TYR A 10 34.09 -1.50 -3.54
N VAL A 11 35.11 -0.65 -3.61
CA VAL A 11 35.07 0.70 -3.02
C VAL A 11 34.03 1.56 -3.73
N VAL A 12 33.94 1.47 -5.06
CA VAL A 12 32.95 2.24 -5.84
C VAL A 12 31.52 1.78 -5.51
N PHE A 13 31.26 0.47 -5.47
CA PHE A 13 29.94 -0.06 -5.11
C PHE A 13 29.57 0.27 -3.66
N GLY A 14 30.52 0.17 -2.73
CA GLY A 14 30.34 0.57 -1.33
C GLY A 14 29.97 2.04 -1.19
N CYS A 15 30.66 2.93 -1.93
CA CYS A 15 30.34 4.36 -1.98
C CYS A 15 28.96 4.63 -2.58
N CYS A 16 28.57 3.95 -3.66
CA CYS A 16 27.25 4.10 -4.27
C CYS A 16 26.11 3.70 -3.31
N PHE A 17 26.28 2.59 -2.57
CA PHE A 17 25.30 2.14 -1.57
C PHE A 17 25.24 3.07 -0.36
N ALA A 18 26.39 3.56 0.11
CA ALA A 18 26.43 4.53 1.21
C ALA A 18 25.70 5.84 0.85
N ILE A 19 25.87 6.33 -0.38
CA ILE A 19 25.18 7.53 -0.87
C ILE A 19 23.67 7.29 -1.01
N ALA A 20 23.26 6.11 -1.50
CA ALA A 20 21.85 5.76 -1.62
C ALA A 20 21.15 5.70 -0.26
N ILE A 21 21.78 5.07 0.74
CA ILE A 21 21.25 4.97 2.11
C ILE A 21 21.18 6.35 2.76
N TYR A 22 22.25 7.14 2.64
CA TYR A 22 22.31 8.50 3.19
C TYR A 22 21.22 9.42 2.62
N ARG A 23 20.82 9.23 1.36
CA ARG A 23 19.73 9.99 0.73
C ARG A 23 18.33 9.48 1.07
N SER A 24 18.20 8.26 1.56
CA SER A 24 16.91 7.60 1.81
C SER A 24 16.39 7.69 3.25
N SER A 25 17.21 8.14 4.21
CA SER A 25 16.83 8.19 5.63
C SER A 25 16.54 9.60 6.14
N PRO A 26 15.31 9.90 6.61
CA PRO A 26 14.95 11.20 7.19
C PRO A 26 15.25 11.34 8.69
N GLU A 27 15.92 10.38 9.34
CA GLU A 27 16.12 10.41 10.80
C GLU A 27 17.38 11.14 11.29
N THR A 28 17.30 11.65 12.53
CA THR A 28 18.22 12.54 13.25
C THR A 28 19.68 12.04 13.35
N ASN A 29 20.62 12.98 13.24
CA ASN A 29 22.05 12.82 12.91
C ASN A 29 22.92 11.83 13.71
N ALA A 30 22.54 11.38 14.91
CA ALA A 30 23.43 10.58 15.77
C ALA A 30 23.49 9.08 15.38
N ASN A 31 22.40 8.51 14.87
CA ASN A 31 22.33 7.09 14.49
C ASN A 31 22.81 6.78 13.06
N ARG A 32 23.13 7.82 12.27
CA ARG A 32 23.55 7.71 10.86
C ARG A 32 24.99 7.20 10.67
N LEU A 33 25.89 7.52 11.60
CA LEU A 33 27.31 7.13 11.50
C LEU A 33 27.54 5.67 11.93
N GLY A 34 26.78 5.19 12.93
CA GLY A 34 26.88 3.82 13.41
C GLY A 34 26.34 2.78 12.42
N SER A 35 25.22 3.08 11.77
CA SER A 35 24.61 2.20 10.76
C SER A 35 25.43 2.13 9.47
N ALA A 36 26.04 3.24 9.04
CA ALA A 36 26.93 3.26 7.87
C ALA A 36 28.23 2.47 8.09
N ALA A 37 28.80 2.49 9.30
CA ALA A 37 30.03 1.75 9.62
C ALA A 37 29.82 0.21 9.67
N LEU A 38 28.63 -0.24 10.06
CA LEU A 38 28.27 -1.67 10.11
C LEU A 38 27.90 -2.26 8.74
N ALA A 39 27.50 -1.43 7.77
CA ALA A 39 27.10 -1.89 6.43
C ALA A 39 28.30 -2.29 5.53
N VAL A 40 29.48 -1.73 5.77
CA VAL A 40 30.67 -1.97 4.93
C VAL A 40 31.23 -3.40 5.02
N PRO A 41 31.38 -4.03 6.21
CA PRO A 41 31.88 -5.40 6.28
C PRO A 41 30.81 -6.48 6.05
N LEU A 42 29.51 -6.15 6.16
CA LEU A 42 28.43 -7.15 6.21
C LEU A 42 27.68 -7.38 4.89
N TRP A 43 28.09 -6.73 3.79
CA TRP A 43 27.43 -6.91 2.50
C TRP A 43 27.61 -8.30 1.84
N PRO A 44 28.68 -9.12 2.03
CA PRO A 44 28.77 -10.41 1.34
C PRO A 44 27.86 -11.47 1.98
N LEU A 45 27.42 -11.25 3.23
CA LEU A 45 26.43 -12.11 3.90
C LEU A 45 25.00 -11.72 3.52
N TRP A 46 24.76 -10.44 3.22
CA TRP A 46 23.45 -9.93 2.79
C TRP A 46 23.21 -10.04 1.29
N ALA A 47 24.26 -10.07 0.45
CA ALA A 47 24.14 -10.17 -0.99
C ALA A 47 23.37 -11.43 -1.47
N PRO A 48 23.60 -12.64 -0.95
CA PRO A 48 22.86 -13.83 -1.38
C PRO A 48 21.36 -13.73 -1.02
N ILE A 49 21.05 -13.24 0.19
CA ILE A 49 19.67 -13.10 0.68
C ILE A 49 18.92 -12.03 -0.12
N ALA A 50 19.58 -10.89 -0.42
CA ALA A 50 19.02 -9.85 -1.26
C ALA A 50 18.87 -10.30 -2.73
N LEU A 51 19.79 -11.11 -3.26
CA LEU A 51 19.71 -11.66 -4.62
C LEU A 51 18.61 -12.74 -4.75
N THR A 52 18.35 -13.54 -3.71
CA THR A 52 17.24 -14.49 -3.69
C THR A 52 15.89 -13.81 -3.44
N ALA A 53 15.84 -12.79 -2.57
CA ALA A 53 14.64 -11.97 -2.38
C ALA A 53 14.25 -11.24 -3.68
N LYS A 54 15.24 -10.70 -4.40
CA LYS A 54 15.03 -9.98 -5.66
C LYS A 54 14.57 -10.87 -6.82
N ARG A 55 14.69 -12.21 -6.75
CA ARG A 55 14.17 -13.09 -7.80
C ARG A 55 12.64 -13.26 -7.73
N GLY A 56 12.01 -12.87 -6.62
CA GLY A 56 10.57 -12.65 -6.53
C GLY A 56 10.11 -11.29 -7.10
N ASP A 57 11.00 -10.29 -7.11
CA ASP A 57 10.68 -8.89 -7.46
C ASP A 57 11.24 -8.41 -8.82
N ALA A 58 11.98 -9.24 -9.55
CA ALA A 58 12.72 -8.84 -10.76
C ALA A 58 11.88 -8.77 -12.06
N THR A 59 10.57 -8.57 -11.97
CA THR A 59 9.74 -8.01 -13.05
C THR A 59 9.16 -6.62 -12.71
N GLY A 60 9.48 -6.05 -11.55
CA GLY A 60 8.99 -4.73 -11.11
C GLY A 60 10.09 -3.66 -11.07
N THR A 61 10.79 -3.41 -12.17
CA THR A 61 11.67 -2.23 -12.24
C THR A 61 10.89 -1.02 -12.75
N LEU A 62 10.18 -0.34 -11.86
CA LEU A 62 9.95 1.10 -11.97
C LEU A 62 9.91 1.71 -10.58
N ALA A 63 10.86 2.60 -10.33
CA ALA A 63 10.72 3.63 -9.34
C ALA A 63 9.47 4.46 -9.67
N GLN A 64 8.38 4.20 -8.95
CA GLN A 64 7.26 5.11 -8.84
C GLN A 64 6.91 5.17 -7.36
N SER A 65 6.93 6.37 -6.79
CA SER A 65 6.13 6.64 -5.60
C SER A 65 4.74 6.05 -5.83
N PRO A 66 4.15 5.34 -4.84
CA PRO A 66 2.88 4.65 -5.01
C PRO A 66 1.76 5.68 -5.12
N GLY A 67 1.55 6.17 -6.33
CA GLY A 67 0.31 6.84 -6.72
C GLY A 67 -0.71 5.76 -6.98
N SER A 68 -1.85 5.84 -6.29
CA SER A 68 -3.00 4.94 -6.42
C SER A 68 -3.42 4.65 -7.87
N SER A 69 -3.09 5.56 -8.79
CA SER A 69 -3.39 5.51 -10.23
C SER A 69 -2.86 4.27 -10.95
N GLY A 70 -1.81 3.62 -10.44
CA GLY A 70 -1.32 2.37 -11.03
C GLY A 70 -2.06 1.11 -10.55
N ALA A 71 -2.78 1.17 -9.43
CA ALA A 71 -3.43 0.00 -8.83
C ALA A 71 -4.65 -0.45 -9.63
N LEU A 72 -5.49 0.51 -10.05
CA LEU A 72 -6.69 0.22 -10.83
C LEU A 72 -6.35 -0.44 -12.17
N GLU A 73 -5.40 0.12 -12.93
CA GLU A 73 -4.99 -0.44 -14.21
C GLU A 73 -4.40 -1.86 -14.07
N ARG A 74 -3.63 -2.11 -13.00
CA ARG A 74 -3.11 -3.46 -12.70
C ARG A 74 -4.24 -4.44 -12.38
N VAL A 75 -5.22 -4.05 -11.56
CA VAL A 75 -6.36 -4.90 -11.23
C VAL A 75 -7.21 -5.17 -12.47
N LYS A 76 -7.51 -4.14 -13.28
CA LYS A 76 -8.25 -4.28 -14.53
C LYS A 76 -7.57 -5.26 -15.49
N ALA A 77 -6.27 -5.07 -15.73
CA ALA A 77 -5.49 -5.95 -16.59
C ALA A 77 -5.49 -7.39 -16.05
N ALA A 78 -5.25 -7.56 -14.75
CA ALA A 78 -5.17 -8.88 -14.15
C ALA A 78 -6.52 -9.63 -14.13
N LEU A 79 -7.63 -8.93 -13.88
CA LEU A 79 -8.98 -9.49 -13.98
C LEU A 79 -9.34 -9.84 -15.42
N ALA A 80 -9.04 -8.95 -16.37
CA ALA A 80 -9.28 -9.21 -17.79
C ALA A 80 -8.53 -10.45 -18.28
N ASP A 81 -7.25 -10.56 -17.92
CA ASP A 81 -6.41 -11.74 -18.22
C ASP A 81 -6.98 -13.02 -17.60
N ALA A 82 -7.42 -12.95 -16.33
CA ALA A 82 -8.01 -14.09 -15.63
C ALA A 82 -9.32 -14.54 -16.27
N VAL A 83 -10.23 -13.61 -16.56
CA VAL A 83 -11.52 -13.90 -17.22
C VAL A 83 -11.30 -14.47 -18.63
N ALA A 84 -10.41 -13.87 -19.43
CA ALA A 84 -10.07 -14.41 -20.76
C ALA A 84 -9.47 -15.83 -20.68
N SER A 85 -8.71 -16.12 -19.63
CA SER A 85 -8.04 -17.43 -19.46
C SER A 85 -8.99 -18.57 -19.09
N ILE A 86 -10.16 -18.28 -18.51
CA ILE A 86 -11.18 -19.28 -18.15
C ILE A 86 -12.32 -19.38 -19.16
N GLN A 87 -12.41 -18.48 -20.14
CA GLN A 87 -13.49 -18.53 -21.15
C GLN A 87 -13.51 -19.87 -21.88
N GLY A 88 -14.69 -20.46 -21.99
CA GLY A 88 -14.88 -21.77 -22.63
C GLY A 88 -14.44 -22.96 -21.77
N THR A 89 -14.06 -22.75 -20.51
CA THR A 89 -13.71 -23.82 -19.56
C THR A 89 -14.80 -23.98 -18.48
N PRO A 90 -14.89 -25.12 -17.78
CA PRO A 90 -15.78 -25.29 -16.63
C PRO A 90 -15.53 -24.26 -15.51
N LEU A 91 -14.31 -23.70 -15.45
CA LEU A 91 -13.89 -22.70 -14.46
C LEU A 91 -14.54 -21.33 -14.69
N ALA A 92 -15.15 -21.07 -15.85
CA ALA A 92 -15.88 -19.82 -16.13
C ALA A 92 -17.02 -19.55 -15.13
N THR A 93 -17.55 -20.61 -14.50
CA THR A 93 -18.59 -20.50 -13.46
C THR A 93 -18.07 -19.91 -12.14
N LEU A 94 -16.77 -20.00 -11.88
CA LEU A 94 -16.16 -19.50 -10.65
C LEU A 94 -15.89 -18.00 -10.69
N LEU A 95 -15.64 -17.44 -11.87
CA LEU A 95 -15.41 -16.00 -12.02
C LEU A 95 -16.26 -15.45 -13.17
N PRO A 96 -17.59 -15.26 -12.93
CA PRO A 96 -18.45 -14.61 -13.89
C PRO A 96 -17.96 -13.20 -14.26
N PRO A 97 -18.22 -12.73 -15.48
CA PRO A 97 -17.84 -11.37 -15.89
C PRO A 97 -18.50 -10.29 -15.01
N GLU A 98 -19.68 -10.56 -14.46
CA GLU A 98 -20.34 -9.68 -13.49
C GLU A 98 -19.58 -9.59 -12.16
N SER A 99 -18.92 -10.65 -11.72
CA SER A 99 -18.10 -10.63 -10.50
C SER A 99 -16.84 -9.81 -10.71
N ALA A 100 -16.19 -9.97 -11.87
CA ALA A 100 -15.04 -9.14 -12.23
C ALA A 100 -15.38 -7.65 -12.29
N SER A 101 -16.53 -7.29 -12.87
CA SER A 101 -16.96 -5.88 -12.94
C SER A 101 -17.31 -5.29 -11.58
N ARG A 102 -17.82 -6.10 -10.64
CA ARG A 102 -18.04 -5.68 -9.25
C ARG A 102 -16.73 -5.39 -8.52
N ILE A 103 -15.71 -6.25 -8.68
CA ILE A 103 -14.38 -6.04 -8.11
C ILE A 103 -13.77 -4.75 -8.66
N GLU A 104 -13.84 -4.55 -9.99
CA GLU A 104 -13.37 -3.32 -10.63
C GLU A 104 -14.08 -2.09 -10.08
N ALA A 105 -15.41 -2.11 -9.98
CA ALA A 105 -16.18 -0.99 -9.46
C ALA A 105 -15.81 -0.65 -8.00
N GLU A 106 -15.51 -1.64 -7.17
CA GLU A 106 -15.07 -1.42 -5.80
C GLU A 106 -13.68 -0.78 -5.73
N VAL A 107 -12.75 -1.25 -6.56
CA VAL A 107 -11.40 -0.64 -6.67
C VAL A 107 -11.50 0.82 -7.12
N VAL A 108 -12.33 1.13 -8.12
CA VAL A 108 -12.57 2.51 -8.57
C VAL A 108 -13.09 3.40 -7.44
N ARG A 109 -14.09 2.92 -6.68
CA ARG A 109 -14.65 3.66 -5.54
C ARG A 109 -13.58 3.96 -4.48
N ARG A 110 -12.78 2.95 -4.12
CA ARG A 110 -11.71 3.06 -3.12
C ARG A 110 -10.62 4.01 -3.56
N GLU A 111 -10.19 3.92 -4.81
CA GLU A 111 -9.19 4.82 -5.35
C GLU A 111 -9.68 6.28 -5.32
N LYS A 112 -10.92 6.53 -5.74
CA LYS A 112 -11.52 7.87 -5.69
C LYS A 112 -11.53 8.43 -4.26
N ARG A 113 -11.92 7.60 -3.27
CA ARG A 113 -11.92 7.98 -1.86
C ARG A 113 -10.50 8.29 -1.35
N LEU A 114 -9.52 7.47 -1.74
CA LEU A 114 -8.12 7.67 -1.34
C LEU A 114 -7.59 8.99 -1.91
N VAL A 115 -7.88 9.29 -3.17
CA VAL A 115 -7.53 10.58 -3.80
C VAL A 115 -8.19 11.76 -3.08
N GLU A 116 -9.44 11.62 -2.65
CA GLU A 116 -10.13 12.65 -1.86
C GLU A 116 -9.45 12.85 -0.49
N LEU A 117 -9.15 11.77 0.23
CA LEU A 117 -8.44 11.82 1.51
C LEU A 117 -7.04 12.42 1.38
N ASP A 118 -6.31 12.05 0.33
CA ASP A 118 -4.99 12.61 0.03
C ASP A 118 -5.08 14.11 -0.27
N SER A 119 -6.09 14.54 -1.02
CA SER A 119 -6.36 15.95 -1.29
C SER A 119 -6.69 16.73 -0.03
N LEU A 120 -7.47 16.17 0.89
CA LEU A 120 -7.80 16.79 2.17
C LEU A 120 -6.57 16.90 3.08
N LEU A 121 -5.86 15.80 3.28
CA LEU A 121 -4.67 15.72 4.14
C LEU A 121 -3.47 16.50 3.58
N GLY A 122 -3.44 16.77 2.28
CA GLY A 122 -2.44 17.62 1.64
C GLY A 122 -2.59 19.12 1.94
N LYS A 123 -3.70 19.56 2.54
CA LYS A 123 -3.92 20.97 2.89
C LYS A 123 -3.23 21.30 4.21
N GLU A 124 -2.67 22.50 4.31
CA GLU A 124 -1.94 22.98 5.50
C GLU A 124 -2.77 22.96 6.80
N ALA A 125 -4.10 23.08 6.68
CA ALA A 125 -5.03 22.97 7.81
C ALA A 125 -5.04 21.58 8.47
N PHE A 126 -4.59 20.54 7.76
CA PHE A 126 -4.54 19.16 8.22
C PHE A 126 -3.09 18.68 8.47
N ASP A 127 -2.12 19.59 8.58
CA ASP A 127 -0.76 19.23 8.95
C ASP A 127 -0.70 18.82 10.43
N VAL A 128 -0.52 17.52 10.65
CA VAL A 128 -0.40 16.90 11.98
C VAL A 128 0.73 17.55 12.78
N THR A 129 1.87 17.84 12.16
CA THR A 129 3.04 18.39 12.84
C THR A 129 2.74 19.79 13.37
N ARG A 130 2.06 20.60 12.57
CA ARG A 130 1.63 21.95 12.94
C ARG A 130 0.59 21.93 14.06
N LEU A 131 -0.41 21.05 13.95
CA LEU A 131 -1.44 20.88 14.97
C LEU A 131 -0.86 20.41 16.31
N GLU A 132 0.10 19.48 16.27
CA GLU A 132 0.83 19.06 17.47
C GLU A 132 1.64 20.20 18.09
N ALA A 133 2.35 20.99 17.28
CA ALA A 133 3.08 22.15 17.76
C ALA A 133 2.15 23.17 18.43
N ARG A 134 0.97 23.40 17.85
CA ARG A 134 -0.07 24.28 18.41
C ARG A 134 -0.60 23.78 19.76
N VAL A 135 -0.88 22.48 19.89
CA VAL A 135 -1.29 21.88 21.17
C VAL A 135 -0.19 22.06 22.22
N ARG A 136 1.07 21.73 21.88
CA ARG A 136 2.21 21.89 22.80
C ARG A 136 2.44 23.34 23.20
N GLU A 137 2.21 24.29 22.32
CA GLU A 137 2.33 25.72 22.61
C GLU A 137 1.25 26.20 23.58
N LEU A 138 0.00 25.78 23.36
CA LEU A 138 -1.12 26.09 24.26
C LEU A 138 -0.93 25.48 25.66
N GLU A 139 -0.35 24.28 25.74
CA GLU A 139 -0.01 23.65 27.02
C GLU A 139 1.09 24.42 27.76
N ARG A 140 2.14 24.88 27.05
CA ARG A 140 3.26 25.62 27.65
C ARG A 140 2.89 27.04 28.07
N SER A 141 2.08 27.72 27.27
CA SER A 141 1.66 29.11 27.54
C SER A 141 0.53 29.23 28.56
N GLY A 142 -0.04 28.10 29.02
CA GLY A 142 -1.20 28.12 29.92
C GLY A 142 -2.46 28.67 29.25
N GLY A 143 -2.64 28.37 27.96
CA GLY A 143 -3.80 28.79 27.19
C GLY A 143 -5.12 28.36 27.83
N SER A 144 -6.22 29.03 27.49
CA SER A 144 -7.52 28.73 28.07
C SER A 144 -7.90 27.26 27.89
N SER A 145 -8.54 26.65 28.90
CA SER A 145 -8.92 25.23 28.87
C SER A 145 -9.74 24.87 27.63
N ARG A 146 -10.59 25.80 27.15
CA ARG A 146 -11.39 25.63 25.95
C ARG A 146 -10.56 25.63 24.66
N ALA A 147 -9.57 26.52 24.55
CA ALA A 147 -8.70 26.56 23.37
C ALA A 147 -7.86 25.28 23.27
N LEU A 148 -7.36 24.78 24.40
CA LEU A 148 -6.62 23.52 24.44
C LEU A 148 -7.50 22.31 24.07
N SER A 149 -8.74 22.23 24.58
CA SER A 149 -9.65 21.13 24.22
C SER A 149 -9.98 21.12 22.73
N THR A 150 -10.24 22.29 22.13
CA THR A 150 -10.52 22.39 20.69
C THR A 150 -9.31 21.98 19.86
N ALA A 151 -8.10 22.43 20.21
CA ALA A 151 -6.89 22.06 19.47
C ALA A 151 -6.58 20.55 19.54
N ARG A 152 -6.85 19.92 20.68
CA ARG A 152 -6.71 18.46 20.83
C ARG A 152 -7.73 17.70 19.98
N LEU A 153 -8.98 18.15 19.97
CA LEU A 153 -10.03 17.55 19.14
C LEU A 153 -9.71 17.68 17.64
N GLU A 154 -9.21 18.85 17.21
CA GLU A 154 -8.73 19.05 15.83
C GLU A 154 -7.62 18.04 15.48
N LEU A 155 -6.59 17.92 16.33
CA LEU A 155 -5.50 16.98 16.13
C LEU A 155 -5.97 15.52 16.06
N ASP A 156 -6.85 15.11 16.97
CA ASP A 156 -7.38 13.74 17.01
C ASP A 156 -8.22 13.44 15.76
N ASN A 157 -9.01 14.39 15.27
CA ASN A 157 -9.77 14.24 14.04
C ASN A 157 -8.85 14.05 12.82
N VAL A 158 -7.79 14.85 12.70
CA VAL A 158 -6.82 14.70 11.60
C VAL A 158 -6.09 13.36 11.68
N ARG A 159 -5.72 12.90 12.88
CA ARG A 159 -5.11 11.58 13.07
C ARG A 159 -6.04 10.44 12.67
N ARG A 160 -7.34 10.54 12.99
CA ARG A 160 -8.35 9.57 12.56
C ARG A 160 -8.47 9.52 11.04
N LEU A 161 -8.49 10.68 10.37
CA LEU A 161 -8.49 10.75 8.89
C LEU A 161 -7.23 10.11 8.29
N GLY A 162 -6.06 10.36 8.88
CA GLY A 162 -4.81 9.72 8.46
C GLY A 162 -4.83 8.20 8.63
N ALA A 163 -5.36 7.70 9.74
CA ALA A 163 -5.51 6.27 9.98
C ALA A 163 -6.49 5.61 9.00
N LEU A 164 -7.58 6.30 8.65
CA LEU A 164 -8.56 5.84 7.66
C LEU A 164 -7.93 5.73 6.26
N ARG A 165 -7.19 6.76 5.84
CA ARG A 165 -6.44 6.79 4.58
C ARG A 165 -5.46 5.63 4.47
N GLU A 166 -4.70 5.39 5.54
CA GLU A 166 -3.73 4.30 5.60
C GLU A 166 -4.40 2.91 5.55
N ARG A 167 -5.54 2.75 6.23
CA ARG A 167 -6.33 1.51 6.18
C ARG A 167 -6.84 1.25 4.75
N ASP A 168 -7.35 2.27 4.08
CA ASP A 168 -7.85 2.15 2.70
C ASP A 168 -6.72 1.81 1.72
N ALA A 169 -5.56 2.45 1.87
CA ALA A 169 -4.38 2.16 1.04
C ALA A 169 -3.96 0.69 1.18
N ARG A 170 -3.83 0.19 2.41
CA ARG A 170 -3.48 -1.21 2.67
C ARG A 170 -4.50 -2.19 2.10
N ALA A 171 -5.79 -1.89 2.25
CA ALA A 171 -6.84 -2.76 1.74
C ALA A 171 -6.84 -2.83 0.20
N LEU A 172 -6.53 -1.72 -0.48
CA LEU A 172 -6.36 -1.67 -1.93
C LEU A 172 -5.15 -2.51 -2.38
N GLU A 173 -4.02 -2.41 -1.68
CA GLU A 173 -2.81 -3.20 -1.96
C GLU A 173 -3.06 -4.70 -1.78
N GLU A 174 -3.72 -5.09 -0.70
CA GLU A 174 -4.10 -6.49 -0.45
C GLU A 174 -5.02 -7.04 -1.53
N LEU A 175 -6.00 -6.26 -1.98
CA LEU A 175 -6.89 -6.65 -3.07
C LEU A 175 -6.12 -6.83 -4.39
N CYS A 176 -5.17 -5.93 -4.70
CA CYS A 176 -4.30 -6.08 -5.87
C CYS A 176 -3.53 -7.40 -5.83
N ALA A 177 -2.94 -7.72 -4.67
CA ALA A 177 -2.19 -8.96 -4.48
C ALA A 177 -3.07 -10.21 -4.68
N LEU A 178 -4.31 -10.20 -4.16
CA LEU A 178 -5.25 -11.30 -4.33
C LEU A 178 -5.68 -11.49 -5.79
N VAL A 179 -5.92 -10.40 -6.52
CA VAL A 179 -6.26 -10.47 -7.95
C VAL A 179 -5.07 -11.01 -8.78
N GLU A 180 -3.84 -10.58 -8.47
CA GLU A 180 -2.63 -11.11 -9.12
C GLU A 180 -2.43 -12.61 -8.83
N ALA A 181 -2.69 -13.06 -7.60
CA ALA A 181 -2.68 -14.47 -7.22
C ALA A 181 -3.75 -15.26 -7.97
N LEU A 182 -4.98 -14.75 -8.05
CA LEU A 182 -6.08 -15.34 -8.81
C LEU A 182 -5.69 -15.53 -10.28
N ARG A 183 -5.13 -14.50 -10.93
CA ARG A 183 -4.65 -14.59 -12.32
C ARG A 183 -3.63 -15.72 -12.49
N THR A 184 -2.68 -15.81 -11.56
CA THR A 184 -1.61 -16.83 -11.61
C THR A 184 -2.19 -18.24 -11.46
N GLN A 185 -3.10 -18.45 -10.51
CA GLN A 185 -3.74 -19.75 -10.29
C GLN A 185 -4.64 -20.17 -11.44
N VAL A 186 -5.43 -19.25 -11.98
CA VAL A 186 -6.25 -19.49 -13.17
C VAL A 186 -5.38 -19.91 -14.36
N THR A 187 -4.29 -19.19 -14.58
CA THR A 187 -3.33 -19.51 -15.65
C THR A 187 -2.72 -20.89 -15.43
N LEU A 188 -2.29 -21.19 -14.20
CA LEU A 188 -1.73 -22.50 -13.84
C LEU A 188 -2.74 -23.63 -14.04
N ALA A 189 -3.98 -23.46 -13.58
CA ALA A 189 -5.04 -24.47 -13.70
C ALA A 189 -5.35 -24.79 -15.17
N ARG A 190 -5.34 -23.78 -16.04
CA ARG A 190 -5.51 -23.97 -17.49
C ARG A 190 -4.46 -24.89 -18.10
N PHE A 191 -3.20 -24.81 -17.66
CA PHE A 191 -2.11 -25.64 -18.20
C PHE A 191 -1.94 -26.98 -17.49
N SER A 192 -2.28 -27.06 -16.21
CA SER A 192 -2.12 -28.27 -15.40
C SER A 192 -3.34 -29.20 -15.40
N GLY A 193 -4.50 -28.72 -15.87
CA GLY A 193 -5.76 -29.45 -15.75
C GLY A 193 -6.23 -29.61 -14.29
N SER A 194 -5.73 -28.76 -13.39
CA SER A 194 -5.98 -28.86 -11.95
C SER A 194 -7.45 -28.63 -11.58
N SER A 195 -7.85 -29.20 -10.45
CA SER A 195 -9.21 -29.20 -9.91
C SER A 195 -9.70 -27.80 -9.55
N ALA A 196 -10.97 -27.51 -9.88
CA ALA A 196 -11.69 -26.27 -9.54
C ALA A 196 -11.69 -25.94 -8.03
N ALA A 197 -11.39 -26.91 -7.16
CA ALA A 197 -11.39 -26.73 -5.71
C ALA A 197 -10.34 -25.73 -5.21
N ASP A 198 -9.12 -25.75 -5.75
CA ASP A 198 -8.03 -24.86 -5.30
C ASP A 198 -8.28 -23.40 -5.73
N ILE A 199 -8.90 -23.20 -6.91
CA ILE A 199 -9.28 -21.88 -7.41
C ILE A 199 -10.46 -21.32 -6.64
N GLY A 200 -11.42 -22.18 -6.24
CA GLY A 200 -12.58 -21.77 -5.45
C GLY A 200 -12.20 -21.12 -4.12
N GLY A 201 -11.12 -21.57 -3.48
CA GLY A 201 -10.61 -20.97 -2.24
C GLY A 201 -10.16 -19.51 -2.41
N ILE A 202 -9.36 -19.23 -3.45
CA ILE A 202 -8.90 -17.85 -3.73
C ILE A 202 -10.03 -16.97 -4.23
N VAL A 203 -10.93 -17.48 -5.07
CA VAL A 203 -12.13 -16.74 -5.48
C VAL A 203 -12.99 -16.39 -4.27
N GLY A 204 -13.17 -17.33 -3.34
CA GLY A 204 -13.90 -17.10 -2.09
C GLY A 204 -13.22 -16.06 -1.20
N GLU A 205 -11.89 -16.07 -1.11
CA GLU A 205 -11.14 -15.06 -0.35
C GLU A 205 -11.21 -13.67 -1.00
N VAL A 206 -11.00 -13.58 -2.32
CA VAL A 206 -11.21 -12.34 -3.10
C VAL A 206 -12.61 -11.80 -2.84
N TRP A 207 -13.62 -12.66 -2.88
CA TRP A 207 -15.01 -12.27 -2.65
C TRP A 207 -15.25 -11.82 -1.21
N ALA A 208 -14.76 -12.56 -0.21
CA ALA A 208 -14.89 -12.19 1.20
C ALA A 208 -14.23 -10.84 1.50
N ARG A 209 -13.11 -10.51 0.82
CA ARG A 209 -12.49 -9.19 0.94
C ARG A 209 -13.31 -8.12 0.24
N VAL A 210 -13.80 -8.35 -0.96
CA VAL A 210 -14.65 -7.39 -1.70
C VAL A 210 -15.95 -7.11 -0.95
N GLU A 211 -16.57 -8.13 -0.35
CA GLU A 211 -17.79 -8.00 0.44
C GLU A 211 -17.53 -7.36 1.81
N GLY A 212 -16.42 -7.72 2.48
CA GLY A 212 -15.95 -7.03 3.68
C GLY A 212 -15.59 -5.57 3.43
N LEU A 213 -15.14 -5.23 2.22
CA LEU A 213 -14.91 -3.87 1.76
C LEU A 213 -16.23 -3.12 1.53
N GLY A 214 -17.20 -3.74 0.86
CA GLY A 214 -18.52 -3.14 0.65
C GLY A 214 -19.26 -2.85 1.96
N ALA A 215 -19.30 -3.82 2.88
CA ALA A 215 -20.02 -3.70 4.15
C ALA A 215 -19.44 -2.62 5.08
N ALA A 216 -18.11 -2.41 5.05
CA ALA A 216 -17.46 -1.36 5.84
C ALA A 216 -17.84 0.05 5.36
N ILE A 217 -18.07 0.24 4.06
CA ILE A 217 -18.49 1.52 3.50
C ILE A 217 -19.98 1.75 3.75
N GLU A 218 -20.81 0.74 3.53
CA GLU A 218 -22.26 0.85 3.70
C GLU A 218 -22.61 1.18 5.15
N ALA A 219 -21.87 0.63 6.12
CA ALA A 219 -21.98 1.01 7.53
C ALA A 219 -21.59 2.48 7.80
N GLU A 220 -20.55 3.00 7.14
CA GLU A 220 -20.16 4.41 7.27
C GLU A 220 -21.15 5.37 6.59
N GLU A 221 -21.75 4.96 5.47
CA GLU A 221 -22.76 5.74 4.75
C GLU A 221 -24.10 5.77 5.51
N SER A 222 -24.50 4.64 6.12
CA SER A 222 -25.67 4.58 7.01
C SER A 222 -25.50 5.47 8.25
N LEU A 223 -24.31 5.47 8.86
CA LEU A 223 -24.00 6.37 10.00
C LEU A 223 -24.08 7.86 9.60
N ARG A 224 -23.76 8.18 8.34
CA ARG A 224 -23.86 9.55 7.81
C ARG A 224 -25.29 9.95 7.47
N ALA A 225 -26.15 8.99 7.12
CA ALA A 225 -27.56 9.22 6.81
C ALA A 225 -28.43 9.38 8.08
N GLU A 226 -27.96 8.89 9.23
CA GLU A 226 -28.68 8.93 10.51
C GLU A 226 -28.35 10.16 11.39
N GLU A 227 -27.46 11.06 10.99
CA GLU A 227 -27.32 12.37 11.66
C GLU A 227 -28.33 13.37 11.06
N PRO A 228 -29.53 13.57 11.66
CA PRO A 228 -30.40 14.65 11.24
C PRO A 228 -29.67 15.96 11.48
N ILE A 229 -29.62 16.79 10.45
CA ILE A 229 -29.17 18.17 10.53
C ILE A 229 -30.15 18.89 11.48
N GLU A 230 -29.80 19.00 12.76
CA GLU A 230 -30.45 19.92 13.69
C GLU A 230 -30.14 21.34 13.22
N THR A 231 -31.07 21.89 12.42
CA THR A 231 -31.16 23.32 12.08
C THR A 231 -31.64 24.14 13.26
#